data_AF-A0AAW4YQ92-F1
#
_entry.id   AF-A0AAW4YQ92-F1
#
_cell.length_a   1.000
_cell.length_b   1.000
_cell.length_c   1.000
_cell.angle_alpha   90.00
_cell.angle_beta   90.00
_cell.angle_gamma   90.00
#
_symmetry.space_group_name_H-M   'P 1'
#
loop_
_entity.id
_entity.type
_entity.pdbx_description
1 polymer ?
#
loop_
_entity_poly.entity_id
_entity_poly.type
_entity_poly.pdbx_seq_one_letter_code
_entity_poly.pdbx_strand_id
1 'polypeptide(L)'
;MHVYWTPNRPVGFGVREAEQSIPCSRKVAMRAFKELYEAGFIVLVDESLFCSRTQSKTRTWRLTWLPCWRNRPPTNDWEMVRHDPEPNQRKA
;
A
#
# COMPACT_ATOMS: atom_id res chain seq x y z
N MET A 1 -3.22 -19.05 10.37
CA MET A 1 -2.14 -19.19 9.37
C MET A 1 -1.51 -17.82 9.20
N HIS A 2 -0.28 -17.61 9.66
CA HIS A 2 0.38 -16.30 9.57
C HIS A 2 0.89 -16.15 8.13
N VAL A 3 0.29 -15.25 7.36
CA VAL A 3 0.75 -14.93 6.00
C VAL A 3 1.99 -14.06 6.14
N TYR A 4 3.16 -14.66 6.00
CA TYR A 4 4.40 -13.90 5.91
C TYR A 4 4.48 -13.20 4.56
N TRP A 5 4.84 -11.92 4.58
CA TRP A 5 5.00 -11.10 3.39
C TRP A 5 6.30 -11.53 2.71
N THR A 6 6.20 -12.03 1.48
CA THR A 6 7.37 -12.53 0.74
C THR A 6 7.61 -11.67 -0.50
N PRO A 7 8.88 -11.42 -0.90
CA PRO A 7 9.20 -10.70 -2.15
C PRO A 7 8.77 -11.46 -3.41
N ASN A 8 8.44 -12.75 -3.28
CA ASN A 8 8.10 -13.63 -4.40
C ASN A 8 6.74 -13.33 -5.02
N ARG A 9 5.81 -12.70 -4.29
CA ARG A 9 4.47 -12.40 -4.80
C ARG A 9 3.88 -11.11 -4.21
N PRO A 10 3.09 -10.36 -4.99
CA PRO A 10 2.25 -9.29 -4.47
C PRO A 10 1.29 -9.80 -3.38
N VAL A 11 0.87 -8.90 -2.50
CA VAL A 11 0.06 -9.24 -1.34
C VAL A 11 -1.40 -8.88 -1.58
N GLY A 12 -2.25 -9.90 -1.69
CA GLY A 12 -3.69 -9.73 -1.64
C GLY A 12 -4.10 -9.43 -0.20
N PHE A 13 -4.34 -8.16 0.12
CA PHE A 13 -4.76 -7.74 1.46
C PHE A 13 -5.83 -6.66 1.33
N GLY A 14 -7.06 -7.01 1.71
CA GLY A 14 -8.23 -6.14 1.51
C GLY A 14 -8.64 -5.38 2.77
N VAL A 15 -9.51 -4.38 2.60
CA VAL A 15 -10.07 -3.59 3.72
C VAL A 15 -10.78 -4.46 4.77
N ARG A 16 -11.51 -5.50 4.33
CA ARG A 16 -12.21 -6.42 5.24
C ARG A 16 -11.22 -7.27 6.05
N GLU A 17 -10.15 -7.72 5.40
CA GLU A 17 -9.11 -8.52 6.05
C GLU A 17 -8.31 -7.67 7.04
N ALA A 18 -8.06 -6.40 6.70
CA ALA A 18 -7.46 -5.42 7.60
C ALA A 18 -8.34 -5.16 8.83
N GLU A 19 -9.64 -4.95 8.66
CA GLU A 19 -10.61 -4.77 9.76
C GLU A 19 -10.66 -6.00 10.71
N GLN A 20 -10.50 -7.21 10.18
CA GLN A 20 -10.48 -8.43 10.99
C GLN A 20 -9.13 -8.67 11.68
N SER A 21 -8.02 -8.40 10.99
CA SER A 21 -6.66 -8.68 11.49
C SER A 21 -6.17 -7.61 12.46
N ILE A 22 -6.53 -6.36 12.19
CA ILE A 22 -6.26 -5.19 13.02
C ILE A 22 -7.63 -4.62 13.37
N PRO A 23 -8.21 -4.94 14.55
CA PRO A 23 -9.58 -4.58 14.91
C PRO A 23 -9.76 -3.06 14.95
N CYS A 24 -10.02 -2.50 13.78
CA CYS A 24 -10.18 -1.09 13.50
C CYS A 24 -11.40 -0.91 12.62
N SER A 25 -12.02 0.26 12.67
CA SER A 25 -13.18 0.51 11.81
C SER A 25 -12.81 0.43 10.34
N ARG A 26 -13.73 -0.06 9.51
CA ARG A 26 -13.59 -0.05 8.04
C ARG A 26 -13.13 1.28 7.47
N LYS A 27 -13.62 2.41 8.01
CA LYS A 27 -13.23 3.76 7.57
C LYS A 27 -11.74 4.04 7.82
N VAL A 28 -11.23 3.60 8.97
CA VAL A 28 -9.81 3.73 9.32
C VAL A 28 -8.96 2.86 8.39
N ALA A 29 -9.36 1.60 8.15
CA ALA A 29 -8.66 0.74 7.21
C ALA A 29 -8.60 1.35 5.80
N MET A 30 -9.73 1.84 5.28
CA MET A 30 -9.79 2.51 3.96
C MET A 30 -8.87 3.74 3.89
N ARG A 31 -8.89 4.57 4.95
CA ARG A 31 -8.04 5.76 5.04
C ARG A 31 -6.57 5.38 5.09
N ALA A 32 -6.19 4.39 5.88
CA ALA A 32 -4.81 3.92 6.00
C ALA A 32 -4.28 3.39 4.66
N PHE A 33 -5.06 2.60 3.91
CA PHE A 33 -4.65 2.17 2.56
C PHE A 33 -4.43 3.35 1.62
N LYS A 34 -5.28 4.39 1.70
CA LYS A 34 -5.11 5.60 0.90
C LYS A 34 -3.82 6.33 1.28
N GLU A 35 -3.58 6.55 2.56
CA GLU A 35 -2.38 7.23 3.06
C GLU A 35 -1.10 6.47 2.70
N LEU A 36 -1.08 5.14 2.84
CA LEU A 36 0.05 4.30 2.44
C LEU A 36 0.31 4.34 0.93
N TYR A 37 -0.75 4.38 0.12
CA TYR A 37 -0.63 4.48 -1.33
C TYR A 37 -0.08 5.86 -1.74
N GLU A 38 -0.64 6.95 -1.20
CA GLU A 38 -0.20 8.32 -1.48
C GLU A 38 1.22 8.59 -0.99
N ALA A 39 1.61 8.03 0.15
CA ALA A 39 2.96 8.12 0.68
C ALA A 39 3.96 7.19 -0.03
N GLY A 40 3.55 6.44 -1.06
CA GLY A 40 4.47 5.59 -1.85
C GLY A 40 4.95 4.34 -1.12
N PHE A 41 4.30 3.93 -0.03
CA PHE A 41 4.61 2.68 0.69
C PHE A 41 4.07 1.47 -0.08
N ILE A 42 2.89 1.60 -0.68
CA ILE A 42 2.24 0.52 -1.43
C ILE A 42 1.84 0.97 -2.82
N VAL A 43 1.90 0.04 -3.78
CA VAL A 43 1.41 0.25 -5.15
C VAL A 43 0.36 -0.80 -5.47
N LEU A 44 -0.75 -0.38 -6.09
CA LEU A 44 -1.79 -1.29 -6.56
C LEU A 44 -1.29 -2.06 -7.78
N VAL A 45 -1.23 -3.38 -7.70
CA VAL A 45 -0.81 -4.28 -8.79
C VAL A 45 -2.00 -4.79 -9.57
N ASP A 46 -3.06 -5.17 -8.85
CA ASP A 46 -4.29 -5.70 -9.43
C ASP A 46 -5.49 -5.24 -8.60
N GLU A 47 -6.58 -4.90 -9.29
CA GLU A 47 -7.89 -4.71 -8.69
C GLU A 47 -8.89 -5.61 -9.43
N SER A 48 -9.46 -6.56 -8.70
CA SER A 48 -10.43 -7.52 -9.24
C SER A 48 -11.74 -7.46 -8.47
N LEU A 49 -12.85 -7.62 -9.18
CA LEU A 49 -14.18 -7.73 -8.57
C LEU A 49 -14.34 -9.14 -8.00
N PHE A 50 -14.39 -9.24 -6.68
CA PHE A 50 -14.64 -10.50 -5.99
C PHE A 50 -16.13 -10.88 -6.02
N CYS A 51 -17.02 -9.89 -5.92
CA CYS A 51 -18.46 -10.11 -5.96
C CYS A 51 -19.17 -8.88 -6.51
N SER A 52 -19.74 -8.99 -7.70
CA SER A 52 -20.50 -7.90 -8.35
C SER A 52 -21.74 -7.49 -7.55
N ARG A 53 -22.43 -8.45 -6.92
CA ARG A 53 -23.63 -8.22 -6.10
C ARG A 53 -23.35 -7.36 -4.87
N THR A 54 -22.18 -7.54 -4.23
CA THR A 54 -21.79 -6.77 -3.04
C THR A 54 -20.77 -5.67 -3.35
N GLN A 55 -20.42 -5.49 -4.63
CA GLN A 55 -19.35 -4.59 -5.10
C GLN A 55 -18.03 -4.78 -4.34
N SER A 56 -17.77 -6.00 -3.86
CA SER A 56 -16.56 -6.29 -3.09
C SER A 56 -15.39 -6.41 -4.06
N LYS A 57 -14.34 -5.64 -3.81
CA LYS A 57 -13.10 -5.63 -4.59
C LYS A 57 -11.99 -6.30 -3.80
N THR A 58 -11.23 -7.15 -4.49
CA THR A 58 -9.94 -7.64 -4.01
C THR A 58 -8.86 -6.75 -4.60
N ARG A 59 -7.95 -6.30 -3.74
CA ARG A 59 -6.80 -5.50 -4.15
C ARG A 59 -5.54 -6.23 -3.81
N THR A 60 -4.62 -6.21 -4.75
CA THR A 60 -3.31 -6.81 -4.61
C THR A 60 -2.27 -5.70 -4.60
N TRP A 61 -1.47 -5.66 -3.53
CA TRP A 61 -0.51 -4.60 -3.26
C TRP A 61 0.93 -5.07 -3.42
N ARG A 62 1.77 -4.18 -3.94
CA ARG A 62 3.23 -4.31 -3.91
C ARG A 62 3.79 -3.38 -2.85
N LEU A 63 4.62 -3.90 -1.96
CA LEU A 63 5.37 -3.09 -1.01
C LEU A 63 6.60 -2.51 -1.71
N THR A 64 6.79 -1.20 -1.68
CA THR A 64 7.85 -0.52 -2.43
C THR A 64 9.23 -0.67 -1.80
N TRP A 65 9.28 -0.99 -0.50
CA TRP A 65 10.50 -1.28 0.25
C TRP A 65 10.96 -2.73 0.20
N LEU A 66 10.16 -3.63 -0.41
CA LEU A 66 10.57 -5.01 -0.65
C LEU A 66 11.04 -5.20 -2.09
N PRO A 67 12.02 -6.09 -2.33
CA PRO A 67 12.37 -6.52 -3.68
C PRO A 67 11.14 -7.05 -4.41
N CYS A 68 11.01 -6.69 -5.69
CA CYS A 68 9.90 -7.20 -6.49
C CYS A 68 10.18 -8.62 -6.98
N TRP A 69 9.11 -9.36 -7.25
CA TRP A 69 9.15 -10.60 -8.00
C TRP A 69 10.00 -10.43 -9.27
N ARG A 70 10.90 -11.39 -9.53
CA ARG A 70 11.99 -11.31 -10.55
C ARG A 70 13.27 -10.59 -10.13
N ASN A 71 13.58 -10.54 -8.83
CA ASN A 71 14.88 -10.06 -8.33
C ASN A 71 15.18 -8.60 -8.69
N ARG A 72 14.13 -7.77 -8.82
CA ARG A 72 14.31 -6.32 -9.01
C ARG A 72 14.50 -5.65 -7.65
N PRO A 73 15.36 -4.62 -7.58
CA PRO A 73 15.55 -3.87 -6.35
C PRO A 73 14.23 -3.22 -5.88
N PRO A 74 14.09 -2.95 -4.57
CA PRO A 74 13.00 -2.14 -4.06
C PRO A 74 13.04 -0.75 -4.72
N THR A 75 11.88 -0.15 -4.96
CA THR A 75 11.79 1.19 -5.57
C THR A 75 11.88 2.30 -4.54
N ASN A 76 11.53 2.02 -3.28
CA ASN A 76 11.55 2.99 -2.18
C ASN A 76 10.84 4.30 -2.51
N ASP A 77 9.71 4.23 -3.23
CA ASP A 77 8.96 5.40 -3.69
C ASP A 77 8.58 6.36 -2.54
N TRP A 78 8.47 5.82 -1.31
CA TRP A 78 8.23 6.56 -0.08
C TRP A 78 9.34 7.54 0.34
N GLU A 79 10.56 7.40 -0.16
CA GLU A 79 11.66 8.34 0.10
C GLU A 79 11.51 9.63 -0.72
N MET A 80 10.88 9.56 -1.90
CA MET A 80 10.73 10.70 -2.80
C MET A 80 9.64 11.70 -2.35
N VAL A 81 8.63 11.22 -1.64
CA VAL A 81 7.50 12.04 -1.15
C VAL A 81 7.94 13.03 -0.04
N ARG A 82 9.14 12.82 0.55
CA ARG A 82 9.64 13.63 1.68
C ARG A 82 10.45 14.87 1.30
N HIS A 83 10.66 15.16 0.02
CA HIS A 83 11.22 16.44 -0.38
C HIS A 83 10.11 17.51 -0.42
N ASP A 84 9.73 18.01 0.76
CA ASP A 84 9.34 19.41 0.81
C ASP A 84 10.55 20.21 0.28
N PRO A 85 10.39 21.06 -0.76
CA PRO A 85 11.46 21.99 -1.08
C PRO A 85 11.71 22.82 0.17
N GLU A 86 12.97 22.88 0.63
CA GLU A 86 13.38 23.79 1.69
C GLU A 86 12.73 25.16 1.44
N PRO A 87 12.03 25.75 2.43
CA PRO A 87 11.49 27.08 2.27
C PRO A 87 12.65 28.03 2.01
N ASN A 88 12.76 28.38 0.72
CA ASN A 88 13.61 29.40 0.11
C ASN A 88 14.23 30.35 1.15
N GLN A 89 15.57 30.36 1.22
CA GLN A 89 16.35 31.36 1.94
C GLN A 89 16.01 32.77 1.41
N ARG A 90 14.92 33.35 1.91
CA ARG A 90 14.70 34.79 1.89
C ARG A 90 15.49 35.38 3.06
N LYS A 91 16.80 35.55 2.86
CA LYS A 91 17.63 36.54 3.55
C LYS A 91 18.34 37.32 2.45
N ALA A 92 18.46 38.64 2.44
CA ALA A 92 17.89 39.76 3.16
C ALA A 92 18.07 40.95 2.20
#